data_AF-A0A6C0IPM9-F1
#
_entry.id   AF-A0A6C0IPM9-F1
#
_cell.length_a   1.000
_cell.length_b   1.000
_cell.length_c   1.000
_cell.angle_alpha   90.00
_cell.angle_beta   90.00
_cell.angle_gamma   90.00
#
_symmetry.space_group_name_H-M   'P 1'
#
loop_
_entity.id
_entity.type
_entity.pdbx_description
1 polymer ?
#
loop_
_entity_poly.entity_id
_entity_poly.type
_entity_poly.pdbx_seq_one_letter_code
_entity_poly.pdbx_strand_id
1 'polypeptide(L)' 'MENIFIIASLISFFYIIVKFIEMRFIEKDNKPLKVLIKDTLVVYLCVLLGNFIVEQINPALLGEDVTNTVTQVFTDNPGF' A
#
# COMPACT_ATOMS: atom_id res chain seq x y z
N MET A 1 0.50 11.58 -5.15
CA MET A 1 0.73 10.74 -3.95
C MET A 1 -0.60 10.50 -3.29
N GLU A 2 -1.23 9.38 -3.61
CA GLU A 2 -2.27 8.89 -2.71
C GLU A 2 -1.61 8.61 -1.36
N ASN A 3 -2.23 9.05 -0.27
CA ASN A 3 -1.68 8.80 1.05
C ASN A 3 -1.84 7.30 1.35
N ILE A 4 -0.80 6.52 1.11
CA ILE A 4 -0.78 5.06 1.37
C ILE A 4 -1.20 4.72 2.80
N PHE A 5 -0.92 5.61 3.77
CA PHE A 5 -1.37 5.50 5.14
C PHE A 5 -2.91 5.54 5.26
N ILE A 6 -3.58 6.37 4.48
CA ILE A 6 -5.05 6.44 4.43
C ILE A 6 -5.61 5.16 3.81
N ILE A 7 -5.03 4.69 2.70
CA ILE A 7 -5.43 3.45 2.04
C ILE A 7 -5.26 2.25 2.98
N ALA A 8 -4.10 2.13 3.63
CA ALA A 8 -3.81 1.07 4.58
C ALA A 8 -4.75 1.12 5.80
N SER A 9 -5.09 2.32 6.28
CA SER A 9 -6.07 2.48 7.37
C SER A 9 -7.49 2.10 6.94
N LEU A 10 -7.87 2.37 5.70
CA LEU A 10 -9.18 2.02 5.16
C LEU A 10 -9.31 0.50 4.98
N ILE A 11 -8.28 -0.15 4.44
CA ILE A 11 -8.22 -1.62 4.28
C ILE A 11 -8.28 -2.32 5.64
N SER A 12 -7.51 -1.85 6.62
CA SER A 12 -7.50 -2.43 7.96
C SER A 12 -8.84 -2.23 8.70
N PHE A 13 -9.52 -1.11 8.46
CA PHE A 13 -10.87 -0.88 8.96
C PHE A 13 -11.90 -1.85 8.36
N PHE A 14 -11.88 -2.07 7.04
CA PHE A 14 -12.73 -3.07 6.40
C PHE A 14 -12.44 -4.49 6.91
N TYR A 15 -11.17 -4.83 7.12
CA TYR A 15 -10.78 -6.12 7.70
C TYR A 15 -11.42 -6.34 9.08
N ILE A 16 -11.38 -5.34 9.98
CA ILE A 16 -12.05 -5.41 11.28
C ILE A 16 -13.55 -5.65 11.11
N ILE A 17 -14.22 -4.91 10.23
CA ILE A 17 -15.67 -5.05 10.02
C ILE A 17 -16.01 -6.46 9.55
N VAL A 18 -15.31 -6.96 8.54
CA VAL A 18 -15.55 -8.31 8.00
C VAL A 18 -15.30 -9.36 9.08
N LYS A 19 -14.19 -9.26 9.84
CA LYS A 19 -13.92 -10.20 10.93
C LYS A 19 -14.93 -10.11 12.07
N PHE A 20 -15.45 -8.93 12.35
CA PHE A 20 -16.49 -8.75 13.35
C PHE A 20 -17.82 -9.41 12.91
N ILE A 21 -18.17 -9.28 11.63
CA ILE A 21 -19.32 -9.98 11.04
C ILE A 21 -19.10 -11.50 11.10
N GLU A 22 -17.92 -11.97 10.73
CA GLU A 22 -17.56 -13.41 10.77
C GLU A 22 -17.72 -14.00 12.18
N MET A 23 -17.18 -13.32 13.19
CA MET A 23 -17.31 -13.74 14.59
C MET A 23 -18.77 -13.74 15.06
N ARG A 24 -19.58 -12.77 14.60
CA ARG A 24 -20.97 -12.64 15.02
C ARG A 24 -21.92 -13.64 14.38
N PHE A 25 -21.69 -14.02 13.12
CA PHE A 25 -22.63 -14.85 12.35
C PHE A 25 -22.18 -16.29 12.13
N ILE A 26 -20.87 -16.56 12.05
CA ILE A 26 -20.33 -17.88 11.67
C ILE A 26 -19.82 -18.63 12.90
N GLU A 27 -18.88 -18.04 13.65
CA GLU A 27 -18.20 -18.78 14.72
C GLU A 27 -19.04 -18.89 16.00
N LYS A 28 -20.00 -17.97 16.24
CA LYS A 28 -20.84 -17.87 17.47
C LYS A 28 -20.08 -17.85 18.81
N ASP A 29 -18.76 -18.01 18.79
CA ASP A 29 -17.83 -17.85 19.89
C ASP A 29 -17.14 -16.49 19.79
N ASN A 30 -17.17 -15.75 20.90
CA ASN A 30 -16.50 -14.46 20.99
C ASN A 30 -14.99 -14.69 21.17
N LYS A 31 -14.23 -14.79 20.07
CA LYS A 31 -12.77 -14.66 20.14
C LYS A 31 -12.41 -13.36 20.89
N PRO A 32 -11.34 -13.38 21.69
CA PRO A 32 -10.93 -12.19 22.44
C PRO A 32 -10.58 -11.05 21.49
N LEU A 33 -11.20 -9.88 21.69
CA LEU A 33 -11.02 -8.67 20.86
C LEU A 33 -9.54 -8.27 20.71
N LYS A 34 -8.71 -8.63 21.70
CA LYS A 34 -7.25 -8.44 21.68
C LYS A 34 -6.58 -9.13 20.48
N VAL A 35 -7.05 -10.30 20.09
CA VAL A 35 -6.49 -11.05 18.93
C VAL A 35 -6.85 -10.34 17.64
N LEU A 36 -8.08 -9.87 17.50
CA LEU A 36 -8.56 -9.17 16.31
C LEU A 36 -7.80 -7.85 16.06
N ILE A 37 -7.48 -7.10 17.12
CA ILE A 37 -6.65 -5.90 17.02
C ILE A 37 -5.23 -6.24 16.56
N LYS A 38 -4.63 -7.30 17.11
CA LYS A 38 -3.29 -7.76 16.70
C LYS A 38 -3.27 -8.11 15.21
N ASP A 39 -4.26 -8.86 14.76
CA ASP A 39 -4.33 -9.30 13.35
C ASP A 39 -4.57 -8.11 12.42
N THR A 40 -5.35 -7.12 12.84
CA THR A 40 -5.55 -5.89 12.05
C THR A 40 -4.27 -5.07 11.92
N LEU A 41 -3.48 -4.96 12.99
CA LEU A 41 -2.17 -4.30 12.93
C LEU A 41 -1.22 -5.02 11.96
N VAL A 42 -1.25 -6.36 11.94
CA VAL A 42 -0.48 -7.14 10.97
C VAL A 42 -0.92 -6.83 9.53
N VAL A 43 -2.24 -6.80 9.26
CA VAL A 43 -2.76 -6.44 7.93
C VAL A 43 -2.31 -5.05 7.50
N TYR A 44 -2.38 -4.06 8.41
CA TYR A 44 -1.90 -2.71 8.15
C TYR A 44 -0.41 -2.69 7.77
N LEU A 45 0.43 -3.41 8.53
CA LEU A 45 1.87 -3.51 8.24
C LEU A 45 2.13 -4.23 6.91
N CYS A 46 1.37 -5.27 6.57
CA CYS A 46 1.50 -5.96 5.29
C CYS A 46 1.23 -5.03 4.10
N VAL A 47 0.24 -4.13 4.20
CA VAL A 47 -0.03 -3.15 3.13
C VAL A 47 1.14 -2.18 2.96
N LEU A 48 1.70 -1.68 4.06
CA LEU A 48 2.87 -0.78 4.00
C LEU A 48 4.11 -1.46 3.43
N LEU A 49 4.42 -2.66 3.92
CA LEU A 49 5.58 -3.44 3.43
C LEU A 49 5.40 -3.87 1.98
N GLY A 50 4.19 -4.31 1.60
CA GLY A 50 3.88 -4.67 0.22
C GLY A 50 4.04 -3.49 -0.72
N ASN A 51 3.55 -2.31 -0.32
CA ASN A 51 3.74 -1.09 -1.09
C ASN A 51 5.23 -0.73 -1.22
N PHE A 52 5.99 -0.75 -0.12
CA PHE A 52 7.44 -0.53 -0.14
C PHE A 52 8.18 -1.50 -1.07
N ILE A 53 7.84 -2.79 -1.04
CA ILE A 53 8.45 -3.79 -1.92
C ILE A 53 8.11 -3.48 -3.39
N VAL A 54 6.86 -3.13 -3.70
CA VAL A 54 6.45 -2.76 -5.06
C VAL A 54 7.18 -1.51 -5.56
N GLU A 55 7.31 -0.48 -4.71
CA GLU A 55 8.08 0.72 -5.02
C GLU A 55 9.56 0.42 -5.30
N GLN A 56 10.16 -0.56 -4.61
CA GLN A 56 11.55 -0.96 -4.83
C GLN A 56 11.73 -1.87 -6.04
N ILE A 57 10.70 -2.64 -6.40
CA ILE A 57 10.72 -3.53 -7.57
C ILE A 57 10.47 -2.77 -8.87
N ASN A 58 9.59 -1.76 -8.87
CA ASN A 58 9.30 -0.94 -10.05
C ASN A 58 10.57 -0.43 -10.76
N PRO A 59 11.53 0.25 -10.11
CA PRO A 59 12.76 0.71 -10.77
C PRO A 59 13.70 -0.44 -11.18
N ALA A 60 13.56 -1.64 -10.59
CA ALA A 60 14.41 -2.79 -10.87
C ALA A 60 13.86 -3.69 -12.00
N LEU A 61 12.54 -3.71 -12.23
CA LEU A 61 11.88 -4.49 -13.30
C LEU A 61 11.47 -3.62 -14.50
N LEU A 62 11.02 -2.40 -14.24
CA LEU A 62 10.69 -1.39 -15.23
C LEU A 62 11.85 -0.41 -15.23
N GLY A 63 12.92 -0.75 -15.94
CA GLY A 63 13.94 0.25 -16.25
C GLY A 63 13.23 1.47 -16.82
N GLU A 64 13.35 2.59 -16.11
CA GLU A 64 12.77 3.88 -16.49
C GLU A 64 11.23 3.92 -16.41
N ASP A 65 10.70 4.46 -15.30
CA ASP A 65 9.37 5.08 -15.39
C ASP A 65 9.52 6.29 -16.31
N VAL A 66 8.97 6.09 -17.51
CA VAL A 66 8.76 7.01 -18.63
C VAL A 66 7.88 8.19 -18.17
N THR A 67 8.31 8.95 -17.17
CA THR A 67 7.93 10.36 -17.10
C THR A 67 8.85 11.06 -18.08
N ASN A 68 8.31 11.38 -19.25
CA ASN A 68 8.87 12.15 -20.34
C ASN A 68 9.56 13.45 -19.90
N THR A 69 10.70 13.36 -19.23
CA THR A 69 11.69 14.42 -19.17
C THR A 69 12.85 13.92 -20.00
N VAL A 70 12.66 13.95 -21.32
CA VAL A 70 13.76 13.88 -22.28
C VAL A 70 14.80 14.86 -21.76
N THR A 71 15.96 14.35 -21.36
CA THR A 71 17.07 15.18 -20.91
C THR A 71 17.48 16.06 -22.09
N GLN A 72 17.03 17.32 -22.08
CA GLN A 72 17.34 18.33 -23.10
C GLN A 72 18.79 18.76 -22.91
N VAL A 73 19.75 17.88 -23.22
CA VAL A 73 21.18 18.12 -23.00
C VAL A 73 21.79 18.93 -24.15
N PHE A 74 21.08 19.13 -25.27
CA PHE A 74 21.62 19.81 -26.45
C PHE A 74 20.58 20.67 -27.19
N THR A 75 19.87 21.56 -26.50
CA THR A 75 18.92 22.50 -27.15
C THR A 75 19.31 23.97 -27.02
N ASP A 76 20.55 24.28 -26.66
CA ASP A 76 21.01 25.66 -26.75
C ASP A 76 21.25 26.03 -28.23
N ASN A 77 20.77 27.21 -28.64
CA ASN A 77 20.89 27.67 -30.01
C ASN A 77 22.37 27.98 -30.28
N PRO A 78 22.99 27.45 -31.35
CA PRO A 78 24.41 27.67 -31.61
C PRO A 78 24.66 29.16 -31.79
N GLY A 79 25.39 29.76 -30.85
CA GLY A 79 25.94 31.10 -30.95
C GLY A 79 27.10 31.09 -31.94
N PHE A 80 26.79 31.22 -33.23
CA PHE A 80 27.73 31.73 -34.22
C PHE A 80 27.76 33.25 -34.14
#